data_AF-A0AAV4JEP7-F1
#
_entry.id   AF-A0AAV4JEP7-F1
#
_cell.length_a   1.000
_cell.length_b   1.000
_cell.length_c   1.000
_cell.angle_alpha   90.00
_cell.angle_beta   90.00
_cell.angle_gamma   90.00
#
_symmetry.space_group_name_H-M   'P 1'
#
loop_
_entity.id
_entity.type
_entity.pdbx_description
1 polymer ?
#
loop_
_entity_poly.entity_id
_entity_poly.type
_entity_poly.pdbx_seq_one_letter_code
_entity_poly.pdbx_strand_id
1 'polypeptide(L)'
;MTQFLIIFLSQSTVVSVSGSLAIRTIDLRFPSTPIPPTETNYYCMTFNLPSDQDYHIVANEGIIDNANVLHHQLLYACEGG
;
A
#
# COMPACT_ATOMS: atom_id res chain seq x y z
N MET A 1 15.19 5.52 -18.73
CA MET A 1 14.63 4.17 -18.99
C MET A 1 14.87 3.36 -17.73
N THR A 2 13.88 3.28 -16.84
CA THR A 2 14.00 2.46 -15.63
C THR A 2 12.64 1.86 -15.34
N GLN A 3 12.61 0.54 -15.37
CA GLN A 3 11.45 -0.34 -15.46
C GLN A 3 11.27 -0.96 -14.06
N PHE A 4 10.16 -0.70 -13.35
CA PHE A 4 9.94 -1.20 -11.98
C PHE A 4 8.60 -1.93 -11.78
N LEU A 5 8.61 -3.26 -11.63
CA LEU A 5 7.44 -4.12 -11.32
C LEU A 5 6.78 -3.75 -9.98
N ILE A 6 5.47 -3.52 -9.96
CA ILE A 6 4.77 -3.13 -8.74
C ILE A 6 3.32 -3.75 -8.71
N ILE A 7 3.02 -4.69 -7.79
CA ILE A 7 1.67 -5.18 -7.35
C ILE A 7 1.67 -5.37 -5.81
N PHE A 8 0.77 -4.77 -4.98
CA PHE A 8 0.90 -4.74 -3.48
C PHE A 8 -0.27 -5.16 -2.59
N LEU A 9 0.13 -5.79 -1.50
CA LEU A 9 -0.54 -5.66 -0.22
C LEU A 9 0.47 -4.93 0.71
N SER A 10 0.06 -3.89 1.45
CA SER A 10 0.90 -3.19 2.43
C SER A 10 0.11 -2.93 3.70
N GLN A 11 0.72 -3.19 4.85
CA GLN A 11 0.17 -2.82 6.15
C GLN A 11 0.80 -1.51 6.59
N SER A 12 0.01 -0.46 6.76
CA SER A 12 0.48 0.81 7.28
C SER A 12 -0.06 1.03 8.68
N THR A 13 0.84 1.29 9.63
CA THR A 13 0.48 1.68 11.00
C THR A 13 0.42 3.18 11.10
N VAL A 14 -0.71 3.68 11.57
CA VAL A 14 -1.00 5.11 11.71
C VAL A 14 -1.24 5.49 13.17
N VAL A 15 -0.87 6.72 13.52
CA VAL A 15 -1.19 7.35 14.80
C VAL A 15 -2.02 8.61 14.56
N SER A 16 -3.04 8.85 15.39
CA SER A 16 -3.82 10.09 15.33
C SER A 16 -2.96 11.29 15.72
N VAL A 17 -3.07 12.38 14.97
CA VAL A 17 -2.30 13.62 15.20
C VAL A 17 -2.97 14.53 16.22
N SER A 18 -4.30 14.55 16.26
CA SER A 18 -5.09 15.36 17.19
C SER A 18 -6.05 14.47 17.99
N GLY A 19 -5.58 13.94 19.11
CA GLY A 19 -6.38 13.06 19.97
C GLY A 19 -5.55 12.25 20.97
N SER A 20 -6.14 11.21 21.55
CA SER A 20 -5.38 10.18 22.28
C SER A 20 -4.39 9.51 21.33
N LEU A 21 -3.20 9.13 21.81
CA LEU A 21 -2.13 8.41 21.08
C LEU A 21 -2.51 6.97 20.67
N ALA A 22 -3.72 6.81 20.13
CA ALA A 22 -4.24 5.55 19.66
C ALA A 22 -3.53 5.19 18.36
N ILE A 23 -2.78 4.09 18.41
CA ILE A 23 -2.19 3.44 17.25
C ILE A 23 -3.28 2.61 16.56
N ARG A 24 -3.33 2.70 15.24
CA ARG A 24 -4.21 1.88 14.40
C ARG A 24 -3.41 1.30 13.24
N THR A 25 -3.89 0.18 12.71
CA THR A 25 -3.28 -0.50 11.58
C THR A 25 -4.29 -0.59 10.45
N ILE A 26 -3.85 -0.29 9.23
CA ILE A 26 -4.69 -0.36 8.03
C ILE A 26 -3.98 -1.26 7.01
N ASP A 27 -4.72 -2.24 6.50
CA ASP A 27 -4.28 -3.15 5.45
C ASP A 27 -4.73 -2.60 4.09
N LEU A 28 -3.77 -2.22 3.25
CA LEU A 28 -3.99 -1.77 1.88
C LEU A 28 -3.70 -2.95 0.95
N ARG A 29 -4.74 -3.59 0.43
CA ARG A 29 -4.64 -4.90 -0.24
C ARG A 29 -5.21 -4.90 -1.65
N PHE A 30 -4.43 -5.31 -2.66
CA PHE A 30 -5.03 -5.72 -3.94
C PHE A 30 -6.01 -6.88 -3.73
N PRO A 31 -7.15 -6.90 -4.46
CA PRO A 31 -7.90 -8.13 -4.61
C PRO A 31 -7.01 -9.19 -5.29
N SER A 32 -7.38 -10.46 -5.14
CA SER A 32 -6.69 -11.54 -5.85
C SER A 32 -6.69 -11.25 -7.35
N THR A 33 -5.50 -10.99 -7.89
CA THR A 33 -5.32 -10.52 -9.27
C THR A 33 -4.47 -11.55 -10.01
N PRO A 34 -4.98 -12.18 -11.07
CA PRO A 34 -4.19 -13.11 -11.87
C PRO A 34 -3.12 -12.35 -12.66
N ILE A 35 -1.85 -12.70 -12.41
CA ILE A 35 -0.70 -12.03 -13.02
C ILE A 35 -0.09 -12.96 -14.09
N PRO A 36 -0.06 -12.56 -15.37
CA PRO A 36 0.60 -13.35 -16.41
C PRO A 36 2.11 -13.47 -16.15
N PRO A 37 2.70 -14.68 -16.22
CA PRO A 37 4.12 -14.89 -15.90
C PRO A 37 5.07 -14.61 -17.07
N THR A 38 4.57 -14.09 -18.19
CA THR A 38 5.34 -13.99 -19.45
C THR A 38 6.10 -12.68 -19.62
N GLU A 39 5.66 -11.60 -18.98
CA GLU A 39 6.22 -10.24 -19.14
C GLU A 39 6.16 -9.45 -17.82
N THR A 40 6.85 -8.30 -17.77
CA THR A 40 6.77 -7.40 -16.60
C THR A 40 5.46 -6.63 -16.60
N ASN A 41 4.70 -6.71 -15.51
CA ASN A 41 3.43 -6.02 -15.37
C ASN A 41 3.48 -4.90 -14.31
N TYR A 42 2.64 -3.89 -14.46
CA TYR A 42 2.54 -2.75 -13.55
C TYR A 42 1.09 -2.59 -13.11
N TYR A 43 0.82 -2.67 -11.82
CA TYR A 43 -0.53 -2.52 -11.28
C TYR A 43 -0.56 -1.42 -10.24
N CYS A 44 -1.52 -0.52 -10.40
CA CYS A 44 -1.79 0.57 -9.48
C CYS A 44 -3.24 0.45 -9.01
N MET A 45 -3.47 0.77 -7.74
CA MET A 45 -4.81 0.92 -7.19
C MET A 45 -4.77 2.03 -6.14
N THR A 46 -5.86 2.77 -6.06
CA THR A 46 -6.09 3.78 -5.04
C THR A 46 -6.83 3.15 -3.87
N PHE A 47 -6.49 3.60 -2.66
CA PHE A 47 -7.20 3.22 -1.44
C PHE A 47 -7.75 4.49 -0.80
N ASN A 48 -9.01 4.43 -0.38
CA ASN A 48 -9.59 5.50 0.41
C ASN A 48 -9.11 5.34 1.85
N LEU A 49 -8.41 6.36 2.35
CA LEU A 49 -8.02 6.44 3.75
C LEU A 49 -9.09 7.16 4.57
N PRO A 50 -9.19 6.91 5.88
CA PRO A 50 -10.07 7.69 6.75
C PRO A 50 -9.72 9.17 6.69
N SER A 51 -10.75 10.01 6.54
CA SER A 51 -10.63 11.47 6.48
C SER A 51 -11.32 12.14 7.68
N ASP A 52 -11.53 11.40 8.76
CA ASP A 52 -12.21 11.87 9.97
C ASP A 52 -11.33 12.78 10.83
N GLN A 53 -10.01 12.65 10.70
CA GLN A 53 -9.00 13.45 11.38
C GLN A 53 -7.64 13.26 10.70
N ASP A 54 -6.64 13.99 11.18
CA ASP A 54 -5.26 13.85 10.72
C ASP A 54 -4.60 12.61 11.33
N TYR A 55 -3.87 11.86 10.49
CA TYR A 55 -3.08 10.70 10.88
C TYR A 55 -1.64 10.80 10.37
N HIS A 56 -0.68 10.30 11.14
CA HIS A 56 0.70 10.09 10.71
C HIS A 56 0.97 8.60 10.53
N ILE A 57 1.50 8.19 9.38
CA ILE A 57 2.07 6.84 9.21
C ILE A 57 3.37 6.79 10.00
N VAL A 58 3.46 5.87 10.96
CA VAL A 58 4.62 5.70 11.86
C VAL A 58 5.37 4.39 11.62
N ALA A 59 4.74 3.43 10.94
CA ALA A 59 5.40 2.23 10.45
C ALA A 59 4.70 1.73 9.17
N ASN A 60 5.46 1.04 8.32
CA ASN A 60 4.94 0.39 7.14
C ASN A 60 5.61 -0.98 6.97
N GLU A 61 4.81 -2.00 6.71
CA GLU A 61 5.24 -3.38 6.48
C GLU A 61 4.66 -3.90 5.16
N GLY A 62 5.53 -4.51 4.34
CA GLY A 62 5.10 -5.14 3.10
C GLY A 62 4.36 -6.45 3.38
N ILE A 63 3.13 -6.59 2.88
CA ILE A 63 2.40 -7.87 2.92
C ILE A 63 2.67 -8.57 1.58
N ILE A 64 3.32 -9.73 1.60
CA ILE A 64 3.75 -10.43 0.38
C ILE A 64 3.16 -11.83 0.35
N ASP A 65 2.13 -12.03 -0.48
CA ASP A 65 1.50 -13.34 -0.67
C ASP A 65 2.32 -14.24 -1.63
N ASN A 66 3.10 -13.65 -2.55
CA ASN A 66 3.96 -14.39 -3.47
C ASN A 66 5.26 -13.63 -3.78
N ALA A 67 6.32 -13.96 -3.05
CA ALA A 67 7.64 -13.35 -3.20
C ALA A 67 8.35 -13.71 -4.52
N ASN A 68 7.88 -14.71 -5.28
CA ASN A 68 8.46 -15.06 -6.58
C ASN A 68 7.93 -14.17 -7.71
N VAL A 69 6.81 -13.47 -7.49
CA VAL A 69 6.16 -12.60 -8.49
C VAL A 69 6.38 -11.13 -8.16
N LEU A 70 6.43 -10.78 -6.87
CA LEU A 70 6.55 -9.40 -6.41
C LEU A 70 8.02 -8.99 -6.28
N HIS A 71 8.43 -7.94 -6.99
CA HIS A 71 9.81 -7.46 -7.00
C HIS A 71 9.99 -6.11 -6.29
N HIS A 72 9.05 -5.16 -6.45
CA HIS A 72 9.03 -3.92 -5.67
C HIS A 72 7.64 -3.61 -5.13
N GLN A 73 7.59 -2.77 -4.10
CA GLN A 73 6.38 -2.16 -3.55
C GLN A 73 6.58 -0.66 -3.39
N LEU A 74 5.64 0.13 -3.91
CA LEU A 74 5.65 1.58 -3.80
C LEU A 74 4.29 2.07 -3.32
N LEU A 75 4.29 2.86 -2.27
CA LEU A 75 3.11 3.53 -1.72
C LEU A 75 3.29 5.03 -1.92
N TYR A 76 2.31 5.65 -2.57
CA TYR A 76 2.30 7.09 -2.84
C TYR A 76 1.07 7.73 -2.19
N ALA A 77 1.25 8.93 -1.64
CA ALA A 77 0.14 9.79 -1.30
C ALA A 77 -0.26 10.60 -2.55
N CYS A 78 -1.56 10.70 -2.80
CA CYS A 78 -2.13 11.51 -3.87
C CYS A 78 -3.03 12.59 -3.27
N GLU A 79 -3.08 13.77 -3.90
CA GLU A 79 -4.01 14.84 -3.55
C GLU A 79 -5.19 14.80 -4.54
N GLY A 80 -6.41 14.57 -4.04
CA GLY A 80 -7.62 14.42 -4.86
C GLY A 80 -7.85 12.99 -5.36
N GLY A 81 -8.94 12.38 -4.88
CA GLY A 81 -9.53 11.16 -5.42
C GLY A 81 -10.74 11.48 -6.29
#